data_AF-A0A1G2HGE2-F1
#
_entry.id   AF-A0A1G2HGE2-F1
#
_cell.length_a   1.000
_cell.length_b   1.000
_cell.length_c   1.000
_cell.angle_alpha   90.00
_cell.angle_beta   90.00
_cell.angle_gamma   90.00
#
_symmetry.space_group_name_H-M   'P 1'
#
loop_
_entity.id
_entity.type
_entity.pdbx_description
1 polymer ?
#
loop_
_entity_poly.entity_id
_entity_poly.type
_entity_poly.pdbx_seq_one_letter_code
_entity_poly.pdbx_strand_id
1 'polypeptide(L)'
;MYEEFVEGNIDTPFQKNIYIRELSESAKTVSGERVVENLEKPEIAMLDLLQEVRFNLGYALAATHSYRNGDKDTASLHFVKSCLFGTRNYIIFKTKKFLVSFDEAVEESRRLDLGEYKDLPQYAGDLRRRKAVLDSSLLFHNISYLNNFIEKQFLEEFKKSGNEVYIK
;
A
#
# COMPACT_ATOMS: atom_id res chain seq x y z
N MET A 1 7.30 19.09 -16.46
CA MET A 1 6.40 17.92 -16.51
C MET A 1 7.07 16.67 -17.10
N TYR A 2 7.56 16.67 -18.36
CA TYR A 2 8.31 15.50 -18.89
C TYR A 2 9.68 15.33 -18.22
N GLU A 3 10.49 16.39 -18.20
CA GLU A 3 11.82 16.40 -17.57
C GLU A 3 11.72 16.07 -16.08
N GLU A 4 10.76 16.68 -15.37
CA GLU A 4 10.46 16.35 -13.97
C GLU A 4 10.09 14.87 -13.75
N PHE A 5 9.37 14.23 -14.67
CA PHE A 5 9.06 12.81 -14.58
C PHE A 5 10.32 11.94 -14.77
N VAL A 6 11.17 12.29 -15.74
CA VAL A 6 12.46 11.62 -15.99
C VAL A 6 13.38 11.73 -14.76
N GLU A 7 13.35 12.87 -14.08
CA GLU A 7 14.11 13.13 -12.84
C GLU A 7 13.46 12.49 -11.59
N GLY A 8 12.30 11.83 -11.71
CA GLY A 8 11.56 11.28 -10.57
C GLY A 8 10.84 12.34 -9.71
N ASN A 9 10.82 13.60 -10.13
CA ASN A 9 10.14 14.71 -9.48
C ASN A 9 8.67 14.82 -9.91
N ILE A 10 7.90 13.77 -9.68
CA ILE A 10 6.49 13.70 -10.09
C ILE A 10 5.54 14.41 -9.10
N ASP A 11 4.50 15.02 -9.65
CA ASP A 11 3.37 15.55 -8.88
C ASP A 11 2.33 14.44 -8.67
N THR A 12 2.41 13.78 -7.51
CA THR A 12 1.56 12.64 -7.14
C THR A 12 1.14 12.74 -5.68
N PRO A 13 -0.09 12.33 -5.33
CA PRO A 13 -0.52 12.28 -3.93
C PRO A 13 0.06 11.08 -3.16
N PHE A 14 0.67 10.12 -3.86
CA PHE A 14 1.25 8.92 -3.25
C PHE A 14 2.66 9.17 -2.71
N GLN A 15 3.16 8.26 -1.87
CA GLN A 15 4.56 8.32 -1.47
C GLN A 15 5.45 8.12 -2.70
N LYS A 16 6.27 9.14 -3.01
CA LYS A 16 6.99 9.26 -4.29
C LYS A 16 7.89 8.06 -4.59
N ASN A 17 8.71 7.62 -3.63
CA ASN A 17 9.65 6.53 -3.85
C ASN A 17 8.91 5.21 -4.14
N ILE A 18 7.88 4.90 -3.35
CA ILE A 18 7.04 3.71 -3.55
C ILE A 18 6.36 3.76 -4.92
N TYR A 19 5.79 4.91 -5.29
CA TYR A 19 5.09 5.06 -6.56
C TYR A 19 6.03 4.96 -7.78
N ILE A 20 7.18 5.63 -7.76
CA ILE A 20 8.17 5.53 -8.85
C ILE A 20 8.70 4.10 -8.96
N ARG A 21 8.94 3.43 -7.83
CA ARG A 21 9.36 2.02 -7.84
C ARG A 21 8.28 1.13 -8.46
N GLU A 22 7.02 1.32 -8.09
CA GLU A 22 5.90 0.61 -8.70
C GLU A 22 5.82 0.84 -10.22
N LEU A 23 5.99 2.09 -10.67
CA LEU A 23 6.04 2.40 -12.11
C LEU A 23 7.21 1.69 -12.80
N SER A 24 8.42 1.73 -12.22
CA SER A 24 9.62 1.11 -12.81
C SER A 24 9.51 -0.41 -12.95
N GLU A 25 8.66 -1.07 -12.16
CA GLU A 25 8.49 -2.52 -12.18
C GLU A 25 7.25 -2.99 -12.95
N SER A 26 6.25 -2.12 -13.13
CA SER A 26 4.94 -2.51 -13.67
C SER A 26 4.53 -1.79 -14.95
N ALA A 27 5.03 -0.57 -15.17
CA ALA A 27 4.64 0.24 -16.30
C ALA A 27 5.37 -0.18 -17.58
N LYS A 28 4.75 0.15 -18.71
CA LYS A 28 5.32 -0.07 -20.03
C LYS A 28 5.01 1.12 -20.93
N THR A 29 6.01 1.61 -21.65
CA THR A 29 5.79 2.62 -22.67
C THR A 29 4.94 2.05 -23.80
N VAL A 30 3.80 2.71 -24.05
CA VAL A 30 2.88 2.36 -25.14
C VAL A 30 3.32 2.98 -26.47
N SER A 31 3.91 4.19 -26.42
CA SER A 31 4.41 4.92 -27.59
C SER A 31 5.47 5.94 -27.15
N GLY A 32 6.41 6.25 -28.05
CA GLY A 32 7.49 7.21 -27.79
C GLY A 32 8.70 6.59 -27.05
N GLU A 33 9.38 7.42 -26.26
CA GLU A 33 10.59 7.04 -25.54
C GLU A 33 10.28 6.10 -24.35
N ARG A 34 11.17 5.14 -24.12
CA ARG A 34 11.09 4.14 -23.03
C ARG A 34 11.52 4.74 -21.69
N VAL A 35 10.79 5.75 -21.23
CA VAL A 35 11.15 6.47 -20.00
C VAL A 35 10.96 5.59 -18.77
N VAL A 36 9.81 4.93 -18.65
CA VAL A 36 9.45 4.17 -17.44
C VAL A 36 10.34 2.95 -17.21
N GLU A 37 10.82 2.33 -18.30
CA GLU A 37 11.74 1.19 -18.24
C GLU A 37 13.16 1.59 -17.82
N ASN A 38 13.51 2.87 -17.96
CA ASN A 38 14.82 3.42 -17.65
C ASN A 38 14.83 4.25 -16.35
N LEU A 39 13.71 4.34 -15.63
CA LEU A 39 13.66 5.03 -14.35
C LEU A 39 14.59 4.36 -13.34
N GLU A 40 15.38 5.16 -12.64
CA GLU A 40 16.14 4.69 -11.51
C GLU A 40 15.18 4.20 -10.41
N LYS A 41 15.48 3.03 -9.84
CA LYS A 41 14.66 2.44 -8.79
C LYS A 41 15.02 3.11 -7.46
N PRO A 42 14.13 3.91 -6.87
CA PRO A 42 14.45 4.58 -5.62
C PRO A 42 14.51 3.56 -4.49
N GLU A 43 15.40 3.83 -3.54
CA GLU A 43 15.42 3.11 -2.26
C GLU A 43 14.12 3.36 -1.50
N ILE A 44 13.63 2.35 -0.77
CA ILE A 44 12.46 2.47 0.11
C ILE A 44 12.94 2.42 1.55
N ALA A 45 12.77 3.52 2.28
CA ALA A 45 13.16 3.66 3.67
C ALA A 45 11.97 3.63 4.64
N MET A 46 12.24 3.51 5.94
CA MET A 46 11.20 3.46 6.98
C MET A 46 10.26 4.67 6.94
N LEU A 47 10.77 5.88 6.69
CA LEU A 47 9.93 7.07 6.56
C LEU A 47 8.96 6.98 5.38
N ASP A 48 9.36 6.34 4.27
CA ASP A 48 8.48 6.13 3.12
C ASP A 48 7.32 5.21 3.51
N LEU A 49 7.61 4.10 4.20
CA LEU A 49 6.59 3.17 4.70
C LEU A 49 5.63 3.81 5.70
N LEU A 50 6.16 4.66 6.60
CA LEU A 50 5.38 5.43 7.57
C LEU A 50 4.45 6.46 6.90
N GLN A 51 4.94 7.18 5.89
CA GLN A 51 4.13 8.14 5.15
C GLN A 51 3.01 7.43 4.37
N GLU A 52 3.35 6.33 3.72
CA GLU A 52 2.39 5.56 2.91
C GLU A 52 1.32 4.88 3.78
N VAL A 53 1.66 4.32 4.96
CA VAL A 53 0.63 3.75 5.85
C VAL A 53 -0.33 4.83 6.37
N ARG A 54 0.16 6.05 6.62
CA ARG A 54 -0.69 7.19 7.01
C ARG A 54 -1.59 7.66 5.87
N PHE A 55 -1.09 7.66 4.64
CA PHE A 55 -1.92 7.90 3.47
C PHE A 55 -3.02 6.83 3.33
N ASN A 56 -2.68 5.56 3.57
CA ASN A 56 -3.63 4.45 3.55
C ASN A 56 -4.70 4.53 4.67
N LEU A 57 -4.37 5.11 5.83
CA LEU A 57 -5.37 5.45 6.85
C LEU A 57 -6.40 6.46 6.32
N GLY A 58 -5.97 7.41 5.49
CA GLY A 58 -6.87 8.32 4.77
C GLY A 58 -7.85 7.57 3.88
N TYR A 59 -7.38 6.57 3.12
CA TYR A 59 -8.26 5.68 2.35
C TYR A 59 -9.21 4.88 3.24
N ALA A 60 -8.74 4.33 4.37
CA ALA A 60 -9.60 3.57 5.28
C ALA A 60 -10.72 4.43 5.89
N LEU A 61 -10.41 5.69 6.23
CA LEU A 61 -11.42 6.67 6.66
C LEU A 61 -12.40 7.00 5.52
N ALA A 62 -11.90 7.23 4.31
CA ALA A 62 -12.73 7.48 3.14
C ALA A 62 -13.69 6.30 2.85
N ALA A 63 -13.22 5.06 3.01
CA ALA A 63 -14.06 3.87 2.87
C ALA A 63 -15.26 3.90 3.83
N THR A 64 -15.02 4.31 5.08
CA THR A 64 -16.06 4.43 6.12
C THR A 64 -17.08 5.51 5.74
N HIS A 65 -16.64 6.67 5.25
CA HIS A 65 -17.53 7.73 4.80
C HIS A 65 -18.37 7.33 3.58
N SER A 66 -17.75 6.74 2.56
CA SER A 66 -18.45 6.25 1.38
C SER A 66 -19.52 5.23 1.74
N TYR A 67 -19.20 4.28 2.64
CA TYR A 67 -20.16 3.27 3.09
C TYR A 67 -21.38 3.91 3.76
N ARG A 68 -21.13 4.87 4.67
CA ARG A 68 -22.20 5.61 5.38
C ARG A 68 -23.09 6.41 4.43
N ASN A 69 -22.55 6.88 3.32
CA ASN A 69 -23.28 7.63 2.30
C ASN A 69 -24.00 6.72 1.29
N GLY A 70 -23.94 5.40 1.46
CA GLY A 70 -24.56 4.42 0.56
C GLY A 70 -23.74 4.09 -0.69
N ASP A 71 -22.57 4.71 -0.88
CA ASP A 71 -21.65 4.41 -1.98
C ASP A 71 -20.74 3.22 -1.63
N LYS A 72 -21.31 2.02 -1.75
CA LYS A 72 -20.65 0.76 -1.40
C LYS A 72 -19.52 0.39 -2.37
N ASP A 73 -19.58 0.85 -3.62
CA ASP A 73 -18.55 0.57 -4.62
C ASP A 73 -17.26 1.33 -4.29
N THR A 74 -17.38 2.64 -4.03
CA THR A 74 -16.23 3.45 -3.58
C THR A 74 -15.74 3.01 -2.21
N ALA A 75 -16.64 2.63 -1.30
CA ALA A 75 -16.26 2.07 -0.01
C ALA A 75 -15.40 0.80 -0.15
N SER A 76 -15.84 -0.13 -1.01
CA SER A 76 -15.11 -1.37 -1.29
C SER A 76 -13.76 -1.08 -1.94
N LEU A 77 -13.70 -0.15 -2.89
CA LEU A 77 -12.46 0.26 -3.54
C LEU A 77 -11.45 0.82 -2.54
N HIS A 78 -11.86 1.75 -1.69
CA HIS A 78 -11.00 2.36 -0.68
C HIS A 78 -10.58 1.37 0.42
N PHE A 79 -11.47 0.47 0.82
CA PHE A 79 -11.14 -0.62 1.74
C PHE A 79 -10.06 -1.52 1.16
N VAL A 80 -10.22 -1.98 -0.09
CA VAL A 80 -9.25 -2.84 -0.77
C VAL A 80 -7.90 -2.16 -0.88
N LYS A 81 -7.86 -0.90 -1.35
CA LYS A 81 -6.62 -0.14 -1.52
C LYS A 81 -5.89 0.03 -0.18
N SER A 82 -6.57 0.56 0.83
CA SER A 82 -5.96 0.79 2.14
C SER A 82 -5.43 -0.51 2.77
N CYS A 83 -6.20 -1.59 2.72
CA CYS A 83 -5.80 -2.87 3.30
C CYS A 83 -4.61 -3.49 2.56
N LEU A 84 -4.66 -3.59 1.23
CA LEU A 84 -3.63 -4.28 0.47
C LEU A 84 -2.35 -3.45 0.31
N PHE A 85 -2.43 -2.13 0.17
CA PHE A 85 -1.23 -1.28 0.18
C PHE A 85 -0.59 -1.22 1.56
N GLY A 86 -1.38 -1.14 2.64
CA GLY A 86 -0.84 -1.28 4.00
C GLY A 86 -0.16 -2.63 4.23
N THR A 87 -0.77 -3.71 3.73
CA THR A 87 -0.18 -5.06 3.80
C THR A 87 1.11 -5.17 2.98
N ARG A 88 1.17 -4.59 1.77
CA ARG A 88 2.39 -4.50 0.98
C ARG A 88 3.51 -3.79 1.76
N ASN A 89 3.21 -2.66 2.40
CA ASN A 89 4.20 -1.95 3.20
C ASN A 89 4.73 -2.81 4.36
N TYR A 90 3.83 -3.56 5.00
CA TYR A 90 4.21 -4.48 6.06
C TYR A 90 5.07 -5.64 5.54
N ILE A 91 4.79 -6.15 4.34
CA ILE A 91 5.63 -7.14 3.66
C ILE A 91 7.01 -6.58 3.35
N ILE A 92 7.11 -5.35 2.83
CA ILE A 92 8.40 -4.67 2.59
C ILE A 92 9.19 -4.59 3.90
N PHE A 93 8.55 -4.15 4.98
CA PHE A 93 9.15 -4.06 6.30
C PHE A 93 9.70 -5.41 6.80
N LYS A 94 8.91 -6.49 6.68
CA LYS A 94 9.30 -7.81 7.23
C LYS A 94 10.26 -8.59 6.35
N THR A 95 10.16 -8.44 5.03
CA THR A 95 10.80 -9.36 4.09
C THR A 95 11.79 -8.68 3.15
N LYS A 96 11.83 -7.34 3.13
CA LYS A 96 12.63 -6.56 2.18
C LYS A 96 12.32 -6.93 0.72
N LYS A 97 11.07 -7.30 0.44
CA LYS A 97 10.54 -7.55 -0.90
C LYS A 97 9.51 -6.49 -1.28
N PHE A 98 9.68 -5.91 -2.47
CA PHE A 98 8.67 -5.07 -3.09
C PHE A 98 7.73 -5.94 -3.92
N LEU A 99 6.42 -5.75 -3.74
CA LEU A 99 5.39 -6.50 -4.47
C LEU A 99 4.58 -5.53 -5.32
N VAL A 100 4.37 -5.90 -6.58
CA VAL A 100 3.67 -5.05 -7.56
C VAL A 100 2.18 -5.35 -7.54
N SER A 101 1.79 -6.63 -7.44
CA SER A 101 0.39 -7.01 -7.57
C SER A 101 -0.32 -7.21 -6.24
N PHE A 102 -1.62 -6.95 -6.23
CA PHE A 102 -2.50 -7.28 -5.12
C PHE A 102 -2.58 -8.78 -4.85
N ASP A 103 -2.47 -9.62 -5.88
CA ASP A 103 -2.54 -11.07 -5.72
C ASP A 103 -1.29 -11.61 -5.00
N GLU A 104 -0.11 -11.08 -5.33
CA GLU A 104 1.14 -11.37 -4.60
C GLU A 104 1.06 -10.88 -3.16
N ALA A 105 0.52 -9.68 -2.92
CA ALA A 105 0.36 -9.15 -1.56
C ALA A 105 -0.52 -10.06 -0.70
N VAL A 106 -1.62 -10.59 -1.26
CA VAL A 106 -2.48 -11.56 -0.57
C VAL A 106 -1.72 -12.86 -0.30
N GLU A 107 -1.01 -13.40 -1.28
CA GLU A 107 -0.29 -14.67 -1.10
C GLU A 107 0.85 -14.56 -0.08
N GLU A 108 1.69 -13.52 -0.18
CA GLU A 108 2.79 -13.31 0.76
C GLU A 108 2.29 -12.96 2.17
N SER A 109 1.13 -12.31 2.31
CA SER A 109 0.55 -12.02 3.62
C SER A 109 0.26 -13.27 4.46
N ARG A 110 0.00 -14.42 3.81
CA ARG A 110 -0.26 -15.71 4.48
C ARG A 110 0.98 -16.25 5.21
N ARG A 111 2.16 -15.76 4.85
CA ARG A 111 3.44 -16.15 5.46
C ARG A 111 3.84 -15.24 6.61
N LEU A 112 3.10 -14.16 6.85
CA LEU A 112 3.36 -13.21 7.93
C LEU A 112 2.50 -13.53 9.14
N ASP A 113 3.04 -13.25 10.33
CA ASP A 113 2.24 -13.21 11.54
C ASP A 113 1.50 -11.88 11.62
N LEU A 114 0.24 -11.89 11.22
CA LEU A 114 -0.67 -10.74 11.30
C LEU A 114 -1.59 -10.80 12.53
N GLY A 115 -1.40 -11.77 13.42
CA GLY A 115 -2.24 -11.97 14.60
C GLY A 115 -3.73 -12.08 14.27
N GLU A 116 -4.53 -11.23 14.91
CA GLU A 116 -5.98 -11.15 14.66
C GLU A 116 -6.36 -10.68 13.25
N TYR A 117 -5.45 -9.99 12.55
CA TYR A 117 -5.71 -9.38 11.24
C TYR A 117 -5.39 -10.31 10.05
N LYS A 118 -5.04 -11.58 10.31
CA LYS A 118 -4.60 -12.56 9.29
C LYS A 118 -5.54 -12.73 8.11
N ASP A 119 -6.85 -12.57 8.33
CA ASP A 119 -7.87 -12.79 7.31
C ASP A 119 -8.19 -11.52 6.50
N LEU A 120 -7.73 -10.33 6.96
CA LEU A 120 -8.02 -9.05 6.30
C LEU A 120 -7.48 -8.97 4.87
N PRO A 121 -6.20 -9.30 4.57
CA PRO A 121 -5.69 -9.22 3.20
C PRO A 121 -6.44 -10.15 2.25
N GLN A 122 -6.73 -11.38 2.70
CA GLN A 122 -7.51 -12.34 1.92
C GLN A 122 -8.91 -11.80 1.62
N TYR A 123 -9.59 -11.27 2.64
CA TYR A 123 -10.91 -10.66 2.48
C TYR A 123 -10.89 -9.47 1.52
N ALA A 124 -9.89 -8.58 1.61
CA ALA A 124 -9.70 -7.50 0.65
C ALA A 124 -9.45 -8.02 -0.77
N GLY A 125 -8.68 -9.10 -0.93
CA GLY A 125 -8.50 -9.78 -2.21
C GLY A 125 -9.81 -10.34 -2.78
N ASP A 126 -10.67 -10.90 -1.93
CA ASP A 126 -11.97 -11.43 -2.35
C ASP A 126 -12.98 -10.33 -2.69
N LEU A 127 -12.99 -9.22 -1.94
CA LEU A 127 -13.74 -8.01 -2.31
C LEU A 127 -13.32 -7.50 -3.69
N ARG A 128 -12.01 -7.39 -3.92
CA ARG A 128 -11.47 -6.94 -5.20
C ARG A 128 -11.96 -7.79 -6.37
N ARG A 129 -12.01 -9.11 -6.18
CA ARG A 129 -12.45 -10.09 -7.19
C ARG A 129 -13.96 -10.28 -7.23
N ARG A 130 -14.73 -9.45 -6.50
CA ARG A 130 -16.19 -9.54 -6.37
C ARG A 130 -16.69 -10.91 -5.87
N LYS A 131 -15.87 -11.59 -5.06
CA LYS A 131 -16.20 -12.85 -4.38
C LYS A 131 -16.78 -12.63 -2.98
N ALA A 132 -16.65 -11.42 -2.44
CA ALA A 132 -17.21 -11.01 -1.17
C ALA A 132 -17.98 -9.70 -1.32
N VAL A 133 -18.80 -9.38 -0.31
CA VAL A 133 -19.49 -8.08 -0.17
C VAL A 133 -18.94 -7.38 1.07
N LEU A 134 -18.77 -6.07 0.99
CA LEU A 134 -18.18 -5.27 2.07
C LEU A 134 -19.04 -5.35 3.35
N ASP A 135 -18.44 -5.94 4.38
CA ASP A 135 -18.94 -6.00 5.74
C ASP A 135 -18.51 -4.73 6.47
N SER A 136 -19.48 -3.98 6.97
CA SER A 136 -19.24 -2.74 7.70
C SER A 136 -18.46 -2.95 9.00
N SER A 137 -18.54 -4.15 9.61
CA SER A 137 -17.78 -4.47 10.81
C SER A 137 -16.28 -4.44 10.56
N LEU A 138 -15.84 -4.74 9.33
CA LEU A 138 -14.44 -4.80 8.96
C LEU A 138 -13.84 -3.42 8.64
N LEU A 139 -14.65 -2.38 8.40
CA LEU A 139 -14.17 -1.02 8.10
C LEU A 139 -13.26 -0.49 9.21
N PHE A 140 -13.72 -0.56 10.46
CA PHE A 140 -12.93 -0.14 11.63
C PHE A 140 -11.83 -1.13 11.99
N HIS A 141 -12.02 -2.41 11.65
CA HIS A 141 -10.99 -3.43 11.83
C HIS A 141 -9.77 -3.14 10.92
N ASN A 142 -10.00 -2.72 9.67
CA ASN A 142 -8.93 -2.29 8.76
C ASN A 142 -8.24 -0.99 9.22
N ILE A 143 -8.97 -0.04 9.82
CA ILE A 143 -8.35 1.14 10.46
C ILE A 143 -7.43 0.68 11.61
N SER A 144 -7.89 -0.25 12.44
CA SER A 144 -7.10 -0.78 13.57
C SER A 144 -5.87 -1.55 13.10
N TYR A 145 -6.00 -2.33 12.03
CA TYR A 145 -4.89 -3.02 11.36
C TYR A 145 -3.80 -2.04 10.91
N LEU A 146 -4.18 -0.95 10.24
CA LEU A 146 -3.23 0.04 9.76
C LEU A 146 -2.61 0.85 10.91
N ASN A 147 -3.41 1.35 11.84
CA ASN A 147 -2.97 2.27 12.90
C ASN A 147 -2.30 1.53 14.08
N ASN A 148 -3.01 0.57 14.67
CA ASN A 148 -2.59 -0.05 15.93
C ASN A 148 -1.62 -1.21 15.72
N PHE A 149 -1.61 -1.82 14.53
CA PHE A 149 -0.73 -2.95 14.21
C PHE A 149 0.43 -2.56 13.29
N ILE A 150 0.17 -2.06 12.08
CA ILE A 150 1.24 -1.74 11.11
C ILE A 150 2.02 -0.48 11.53
N GLU A 151 1.35 0.67 11.64
CA GLU A 151 2.01 1.95 11.95
C GLU A 151 2.75 1.88 13.30
N LYS A 152 2.14 1.24 14.30
CA LYS A 152 2.79 1.03 15.60
C LYS A 152 4.15 0.33 15.46
N GLN A 153 4.22 -0.77 14.71
CA GLN A 153 5.48 -1.49 14.48
C GLN A 153 6.50 -0.64 13.72
N PHE A 154 6.05 0.14 12.72
CA PHE A 154 6.94 1.05 11.99
C PHE A 154 7.50 2.14 12.91
N LEU A 155 6.67 2.73 13.78
CA LEU A 155 7.11 3.74 14.73
C LEU A 155 8.07 3.18 15.79
N GLU A 156 7.83 1.97 16.27
CA GLU A 156 8.72 1.27 17.19
C GLU A 156 10.09 1.03 16.55
N GLU A 157 10.12 0.54 15.31
CA GLU A 157 11.38 0.33 14.59
C GLU A 157 12.08 1.65 14.26
N PHE A 158 11.34 2.68 13.83
CA PHE A 158 11.92 3.99 13.56
C PHE A 158 12.58 4.61 14.80
N LYS A 159 11.97 4.45 15.99
CA LYS A 159 12.57 4.90 17.25
C LYS A 159 13.86 4.13 17.60
N LYS A 160 13.95 2.87 17.19
CA LYS A 160 15.08 1.98 17.50
C LYS A 160 16.25 2.17 16.53
N SER A 161 15.96 2.21 15.23
CA SER A 161 16.95 2.09 14.15
C SER A 161 16.97 3.30 13.22
N GLY A 162 16.08 4.28 13.42
CA GLY A 162 15.98 5.47 12.57
C GLY A 162 15.39 5.17 11.19
N ASN A 163 15.82 5.94 10.19
CA ASN A 163 15.33 5.82 8.81
C ASN A 163 16.11 4.75 8.02
N GLU A 164 16.01 3.48 8.42
CA GLU A 164 16.68 2.38 7.70
C GLU A 164 16.08 2.18 6.29
N VAL A 165 16.93 1.79 5.34
CA VAL A 165 16.57 1.38 3.99
C VAL A 165 16.17 -0.10 3.97
N TYR A 166 14.94 -0.38 3.54
CA TYR A 166 14.35 -1.72 3.45
C TYR A 166 14.49 -2.32 2.06
N ILE A 167 14.38 -1.50 1.01
CA ILE A 167 14.61 -1.92 -0.36
C ILE A 167 15.70 -1.04 -0.96
N LYS A 168 16.70 -1.68 -1.57
CA LYS A 168 17.69 -1.03 -2.43
C LYS A 168 17.18 -1.02 -3.85
#